data_AF-A0A2V5WM87-F1
#
_entry.id   AF-A0A2V5WM87-F1
#
_cell.length_a   1.000
_cell.length_b   1.000
_cell.length_c   1.000
_cell.angle_alpha   90.00
_cell.angle_beta   90.00
_cell.angle_gamma   90.00
#
_symmetry.space_group_name_H-M   'P 1'
#
loop_
_entity.id
_entity.type
_entity.pdbx_description
1 polymer ?
#
loop_
_entity_poly.entity_id
_entity_poly.type
_entity_poly.pdbx_seq_one_letter_code
_entity_poly.pdbx_strand_id
1 'polypeptide(L)' 'DALLIEVHPSPAEALSDGGQQLSLDGFVALMAELKPFIEAVGRE' A
#
# COMPACT_ATOMS: atom_id res chain seq x y z
N ASP A 1 2.89 -7.49 -14.47
CA ASP A 1 3.29 -6.29 -13.69
C ASP A 1 2.91 -6.48 -12.23
N ALA A 2 3.66 -5.87 -11.31
CA ALA A 2 3.43 -5.95 -9.86
C ALA A 2 3.88 -4.66 -9.15
N LEU A 3 3.39 -4.46 -7.92
CA LEU A 3 3.78 -3.38 -7.02
C LEU A 3 4.50 -3.97 -5.80
N LEU A 4 5.55 -3.31 -5.33
CA LEU A 4 6.18 -3.57 -4.03
C LEU A 4 5.81 -2.41 -3.11
N ILE A 5 5.20 -2.71 -1.97
CA ILE A 5 4.73 -1.73 -0.99
C ILE A 5 5.34 -2.06 0.36
N GLU A 6 5.94 -1.06 1.01
CA GLU A 6 6.48 -1.18 2.37
C GLU A 6 5.50 -0.58 3.37
N VAL A 7 5.28 -1.30 4.47
CA VAL A 7 4.26 -0.96 5.47
C VAL A 7 4.88 -1.05 6.86
N HIS A 8 4.58 -0.08 7.72
CA HIS A 8 5.01 -0.06 9.11
C HIS A 8 3.85 0.37 10.02
N PRO A 9 3.66 -0.25 11.20
CA PRO A 9 2.57 0.12 12.12
C PRO A 9 2.70 1.54 12.67
N SER A 10 3.92 2.07 12.78
CA SER A 10 4.20 3.45 13.16
C SER A 10 5.26 4.05 12.24
N PRO A 11 4.92 4.52 11.02
CA PRO A 11 5.92 4.92 10.03
C PRO A 11 6.89 6.00 10.53
N ALA A 12 6.45 6.88 11.41
CA ALA A 12 7.28 7.92 12.03
C ALA A 12 8.43 7.36 12.91
N GLU A 13 8.31 6.13 13.41
CA GLU A 13 9.30 5.45 14.24
C GLU A 13 10.17 4.47 13.44
N ALA A 14 9.95 4.33 12.13
CA ALA A 14 10.70 3.39 11.34
C ALA A 14 12.19 3.76 11.29
N LEU A 15 13.04 2.75 11.48
CA LEU A 15 14.49 2.90 11.51
C LEU A 15 15.09 3.15 10.11
N SER A 16 14.31 2.92 9.05
CA SER A 16 14.66 3.23 7.66
C SER A 16 13.41 3.69 6.92
N ASP A 17 13.54 4.78 6.17
CA ASP A 17 12.60 5.25 5.15
C ASP A 17 11.12 5.36 5.56
N GLY A 18 10.86 5.62 6.85
CA GLY A 18 9.51 5.70 7.41
C GLY A 18 8.57 6.69 6.72
N GLY A 19 9.10 7.79 6.18
CA GLY A 19 8.30 8.76 5.43
C GLY A 19 7.72 8.22 4.12
N GLN A 20 8.22 7.10 3.59
CA GLN A 20 7.72 6.45 2.38
C GLN A 20 6.87 5.20 2.66
N GLN A 21 6.83 4.74 3.90
CA GLN A 21 6.07 3.56 4.30
C GLN A 21 4.61 3.93 4.57
N LEU A 22 3.68 3.07 4.17
CA LEU A 22 2.28 3.21 4.57
C LEU A 22 2.08 2.76 6.02
N SER A 23 1.08 3.32 6.68
CA SER A 23 0.51 2.70 7.88
C SER A 23 -0.29 1.45 7.50
N LEU A 24 -0.63 0.62 8.49
CA LEU A 24 -1.51 -0.54 8.28
C LEU A 24 -2.86 -0.13 7.66
N ASP A 25 -3.49 0.91 8.20
CA ASP A 25 -4.77 1.42 7.70
C ASP A 25 -4.62 1.99 6.28
N GLY A 26 -3.52 2.69 6.00
CA GLY A 26 -3.20 3.20 4.66
C GLY A 26 -3.04 2.07 3.64
N PHE A 27 -2.42 0.95 4.04
CA PHE A 27 -2.31 -0.22 3.17
C PHE A 27 -3.68 -0.87 2.90
N VAL A 28 -4.54 -1.00 3.92
CA VAL A 28 -5.91 -1.51 3.75
C VAL A 28 -6.71 -0.63 2.78
N ALA A 29 -6.61 0.69 2.92
CA ALA A 29 -7.26 1.65 2.03
C ALA A 29 -6.75 1.50 0.59
N LEU A 30 -5.42 1.45 0.38
CA LEU A 30 -4.83 1.25 -0.94
C LEU A 30 -5.33 -0.03 -1.61
N MET A 31 -5.38 -1.15 -0.88
CA MET A 31 -5.84 -2.42 -1.45
C MET A 31 -7.33 -2.37 -1.84
N ALA A 32 -8.15 -1.65 -1.07
CA ALA A 32 -9.55 -1.43 -1.41
C ALA A 32 -9.71 -0.57 -2.67
N GLU A 33 -8.87 0.45 -2.85
CA GLU A 33 -8.85 1.32 -4.03
C GLU A 33 -8.28 0.63 -5.29
N LEU A 34 -7.31 -0.28 -5.13
CA LEU A 34 -6.73 -1.03 -6.24
C LEU A 34 -7.70 -2.03 -6.86
N LYS A 35 -8.61 -2.60 -6.07
CA LYS A 35 -9.57 -3.61 -6.55
C LYS A 35 -10.40 -3.15 -7.77
N PRO A 36 -11.12 -2.01 -7.74
CA PRO A 36 -11.84 -1.53 -8.91
C PRO A 36 -10.93 -1.15 -10.09
N PHE A 37 -9.69 -0.74 -9.84
CA PHE A 37 -8.72 -0.48 -10.90
C PHE A 37 -8.32 -1.77 -11.63
N ILE A 38 -8.01 -2.82 -10.87
CA ILE A 38 -7.64 -4.15 -11.36
C ILE A 38 -8.74 -4.72 -12.25
N GLU A 39 -10.00 -4.62 -11.81
CA GLU A 39 -11.18 -4.99 -12.60
C GLU A 39 -11.27 -4.18 -13.91
N ALA A 40 -11.09 -2.85 -13.84
CA ALA A 40 -11.18 -1.97 -15.00
C ALA A 40 -10.11 -2.25 -16.08
N VAL A 41 -8.93 -2.71 -15.68
CA VAL A 41 -7.84 -3.07 -16.61
C VAL A 41 -7.90 -4.53 -17.09
N GLY A 42 -8.94 -5.28 -16.71
CA GLY A 42 -9.17 -6.65 -17.16
C GLY A 42 -8.16 -7.65 -16.62
N ARG A 43 -7.64 -7.43 -15.41
CA ARG A 43 -6.77 -8.37 -14.70
C ARG A 43 -7.58 -8.87 -13.50
N GLU A 44 -7.96 -10.13 -13.46
CA GLU A 44 -8.60 -10.77 -12.28
C GLU A 44 -7.68 -11.85 -11.71
#